data_AF-Q8VWT8-F1
#
_entry.id   AF-Q8VWT8-F1
#
_cell.length_a   1.000
_cell.length_b   1.000
_cell.length_c   1.000
_cell.angle_alpha   90.00
_cell.angle_beta   90.00
_cell.angle_gamma   90.00
#
_symmetry.space_group_name_H-M   'P 1'
#
loop_
_entity.id
_entity.type
_entity.pdbx_description
1 polymer ?
#
loop_
_entity_poly.entity_id
_entity_poly.type
_entity_poly.pdbx_seq_one_letter_code
_entity_poly.pdbx_strand_id
1 'polypeptide(L)' 'MAKDPVRVLVTGAAGQIGYALVPMIARGIMLGPDQPVILHMLDIQFAAESLNGVKMELVDAAFPLLKGVVATTDVVEAC' A
#
# COMPACT_ATOMS: atom_id res chain seq x y z
N MET A 1 -11.03 -9.29 -19.46
CA MET A 1 -10.23 -8.05 -19.56
C MET A 1 -9.59 -7.81 -18.21
N ALA A 2 -8.36 -7.32 -18.15
CA ALA A 2 -7.77 -6.90 -16.87
C ALA A 2 -8.52 -5.64 -16.39
N LYS A 3 -8.97 -5.64 -15.13
CA LYS A 3 -9.59 -4.46 -14.52
C LYS A 3 -8.54 -3.36 -14.35
N ASP A 4 -8.96 -2.11 -14.48
CA ASP A 4 -8.08 -0.98 -14.17
C ASP A 4 -7.72 -1.00 -12.67
N PRO A 5 -6.47 -0.68 -12.30
CA PRO A 5 -6.06 -0.66 -10.90
C PRO A 5 -6.83 0.37 -10.08
N VAL A 6 -7.28 -0.01 -8.88
CA VAL A 6 -7.90 0.90 -7.90
C VAL A 6 -6.81 1.46 -6.98
N ARG A 7 -6.82 2.78 -6.77
CA ARG A 7 -5.95 3.42 -5.77
C ARG A 7 -6.56 3.28 -4.39
N VAL A 8 -5.77 2.82 -3.43
CA VAL A 8 -6.17 2.64 -2.04
C VAL A 8 -5.20 3.39 -1.15
N LEU A 9 -5.71 4.41 -0.45
CA LEU A 9 -4.96 5.14 0.58
C LEU A 9 -5.09 4.45 1.93
N VAL A 10 -3.97 4.18 2.58
CA VAL A 10 -3.87 3.74 3.98
C VAL A 10 -3.06 4.76 4.75
N THR A 11 -3.70 5.42 5.73
CA THR A 11 -3.04 6.33 6.66
C THR A 11 -2.55 5.59 7.90
N GLY A 12 -1.49 6.06 8.56
CA GLY A 12 -0.88 5.34 9.67
C GLY A 12 -0.29 3.99 9.22
N ALA A 13 0.18 3.94 7.97
CA ALA A 13 0.56 2.71 7.29
C ALA A 13 1.81 2.04 7.89
N ALA A 14 2.67 2.79 8.58
CA ALA A 14 3.81 2.25 9.31
C ALA A 14 3.43 1.73 10.71
N GLY A 15 2.21 2.00 11.18
CA GLY A 15 1.68 1.46 12.42
C GLY A 15 1.34 -0.03 12.33
N GLN A 16 1.09 -0.66 13.48
CA GLN A 16 0.82 -2.11 13.57
C GLN A 16 -0.38 -2.56 12.72
N ILE A 17 -1.46 -1.78 12.69
CA ILE A 17 -2.64 -2.08 11.86
C ILE A 17 -2.30 -1.89 10.38
N GLY A 18 -1.61 -0.80 10.03
CA GLY A 18 -1.17 -0.53 8.66
C GLY A 18 -0.33 -1.68 8.11
N TYR A 19 0.69 -2.08 8.86
CA TYR A 19 1.58 -3.19 8.54
C TYR A 19 0.84 -4.52 8.32
N ALA A 20 -0.18 -4.82 9.13
CA ALA A 20 -1.01 -6.01 8.96
C ALA A 20 -1.99 -5.89 7.77
N LEU A 21 -2.47 -4.69 7.47
CA LEU A 21 -3.54 -4.43 6.51
C LEU A 21 -3.05 -4.35 5.05
N VAL A 22 -1.95 -3.64 4.80
CA VAL A 22 -1.44 -3.42 3.43
C VAL A 22 -1.14 -4.71 2.65
N PRO A 23 -0.58 -5.80 3.22
CA PRO A 23 -0.44 -7.06 2.49
C PRO A 23 -1.78 -7.75 2.21
N MET A 24 -2.80 -7.56 3.05
CA MET A 24 -4.15 -8.10 2.79
C MET A 24 -4.78 -7.42 1.56
N ILE A 25 -4.60 -6.10 1.44
CA ILE A 25 -5.04 -5.33 0.27
C ILE A 25 -4.27 -5.77 -0.97
N ALA A 26 -2.93 -5.81 -0.91
CA ALA A 26 -2.07 -6.21 -2.02
C ALA A 26 -2.37 -7.63 -2.53
N ARG A 27 -2.80 -8.54 -1.65
CA ARG A 27 -3.23 -9.91 -1.97
C ARG A 27 -4.65 -10.01 -2.54
N GLY A 28 -5.42 -8.92 -2.56
CA GLY A 28 -6.77 -8.88 -3.11
C GLY A 28 -7.87 -9.31 -2.11
N ILE A 29 -7.58 -9.40 -0.81
CA ILE A 29 -8.59 -9.80 0.20
C ILE A 29 -9.71 -8.74 0.30
N MET A 30 -9.36 -7.47 0.15
CA MET A 30 -10.31 -6.36 0.31
C MET A 30 -11.25 -6.18 -0.89
N LEU A 31 -10.72 -6.28 -2.12
CA LEU A 31 -11.45 -5.93 -3.35
C LEU A 31 -11.69 -7.13 -4.30
N GLY A 32 -11.21 -8.32 -3.93
CA GLY A 32 -11.35 -9.55 -4.70
C GLY A 32 -10.06 -9.98 -5.41
N PRO A 33 -9.98 -11.26 -5.82
CA PRO A 33 -8.77 -11.88 -6.35
C PRO A 33 -8.42 -11.45 -7.79
N ASP A 34 -9.25 -10.63 -8.43
CA ASP A 34 -9.10 -10.18 -9.81
C ASP A 34 -9.02 -8.65 -9.96
N GLN A 35 -8.93 -7.92 -8.84
CA GLN A 35 -8.84 -6.46 -8.82
C GLN A 35 -7.41 -5.99 -8.55
N PRO A 36 -6.69 -5.44 -9.54
CA PRO A 36 -5.39 -4.83 -9.30
C PRO A 36 -5.51 -3.58 -8.43
N VAL A 37 -4.46 -3.27 -7.68
CA VAL A 37 -4.42 -2.13 -6.75
C VAL A 37 -3.12 -1.33 -6.85
N ILE A 38 -3.19 -0.04 -6.56
CA ILE A 38 -2.04 0.81 -6.28
C ILE A 38 -2.20 1.27 -4.82
N LEU A 39 -1.23 0.93 -3.97
CA LEU A 39 -1.25 1.34 -2.57
C LEU A 39 -0.61 2.70 -2.41
N HIS A 40 -1.35 3.63 -1.80
CA HIS A 40 -0.81 4.86 -1.27
C HIS A 40 -0.73 4.70 0.25
N MET A 41 0.46 4.85 0.80
CA MET A 41 0.74 4.70 2.22
C MET A 41 1.19 6.05 2.76
N LEU A 42 0.41 6.58 3.70
CA LEU A 42 0.66 7.87 4.33
C LEU A 42 0.97 7.65 5.81
N ASP A 43 2.04 8.28 6.29
CA ASP A 43 2.34 8.36 7.72
C ASP A 43 2.98 9.71 8.06
N ILE A 44 3.29 9.94 9.34
CA ILE A 44 3.98 11.15 9.80
C ILE A 44 5.49 11.07 9.56
N GLN A 45 6.17 12.23 9.51
CA GLN A 45 7.61 12.31 9.23
C GLN A 45 8.49 11.42 10.11
N PHE A 46 8.11 11.23 11.39
CA PHE A 46 8.83 10.37 12.32
C PHE A 46 8.84 8.89 11.89
N ALA A 47 7.83 8.45 11.15
CA ALA A 47 7.68 7.07 10.70
C ALA A 47 8.20 6.83 9.27
N ALA A 48 8.84 7.82 8.63
CA ALA A 48 9.24 7.75 7.22
C ALA A 48 10.14 6.54 6.89
N GLU A 49 11.09 6.22 7.77
CA GLU A 49 11.99 5.07 7.57
C GLU A 49 11.22 3.74 7.68
N SER A 50 10.38 3.59 8.71
CA SER A 50 9.52 2.42 8.87
C SER A 50 8.56 2.26 7.69
N LEU A 51 7.94 3.35 7.25
CA LEU A 51 7.04 3.40 6.09
C LEU A 51 7.75 2.94 4.81
N ASN A 52 9.01 3.37 4.60
CA ASN A 52 9.82 2.89 3.49
C ASN A 52 10.16 1.40 3.64
N GLY A 53 10.42 0.91 4.85
CA GLY A 53 10.55 -0.51 5.14
C GLY A 53 9.32 -1.33 4.71
N VAL A 54 8.12 -0.86 5.06
CA VAL A 54 6.87 -1.51 4.63
C VAL A 54 6.76 -1.54 3.10
N LYS A 55 7.14 -0.45 2.41
CA LYS A 55 7.17 -0.42 0.94
C LYS A 55 8.13 -1.46 0.37
N MET A 56 9.32 -1.61 0.94
CA MET A 56 10.31 -2.60 0.50
C MET A 56 9.75 -4.02 0.64
N GLU A 57 9.15 -4.36 1.78
CA GLU A 57 8.53 -5.67 2.00
C GLU A 57 7.40 -5.96 1.01
N LEU A 58 6.57 -4.97 0.69
CA LEU A 58 5.50 -5.11 -0.31
C LEU A 58 6.04 -5.38 -1.72
N VAL A 59 7.17 -4.77 -2.09
CA VAL A 59 7.84 -5.01 -3.37
C VAL A 59 8.44 -6.42 -3.41
N ASP A 60 9.13 -6.83 -2.35
CA ASP A 60 9.76 -8.15 -2.24
C ASP A 60 8.74 -9.30 -2.22
N ALA A 61 7.56 -9.06 -1.66
CA ALA A 61 6.46 -10.03 -1.64
C ALA A 61 5.88 -10.33 -3.03
N ALA A 62 6.22 -9.54 -4.06
CA ALA A 62 5.88 -9.77 -5.46
C ALA A 62 4.38 -10.07 -5.70
N PHE A 63 3.48 -9.37 -4.99
CA PHE A 63 2.04 -9.59 -5.12
C PHE A 63 1.57 -9.29 -6.56
N PRO A 64 0.93 -10.25 -7.25
CA PRO A 64 0.55 -10.08 -8.65
C PRO A 64 -0.50 -8.99 -8.88
N LEU A 65 -1.32 -8.69 -7.87
CA LEU A 65 -2.35 -7.64 -7.93
C LEU A 65 -1.80 -6.25 -7.58
N LEU A 66 -0.63 -6.14 -6.94
CA LEU A 66 -0.03 -4.87 -6.57
C LEU A 66 0.69 -4.25 -7.77
N LYS A 67 0.16 -3.14 -8.29
CA LYS A 67 0.66 -2.47 -9.50
C LYS A 67 1.48 -1.21 -9.22
N GLY A 68 1.49 -0.76 -7.97
CA GLY A 68 2.31 0.37 -7.53
C GLY A 68 2.21 0.61 -6.04
N VAL A 69 3.22 1.25 -5.48
CA VAL A 69 3.28 1.66 -4.08
C VAL A 69 3.83 3.08 -3.98
N VAL A 70 3.01 3.99 -3.47
CA VAL A 70 3.42 5.32 -3.00
C VAL A 70 3.56 5.22 -1.48
N ALA A 71 4.67 5.70 -0.94
CA ALA A 71 4.94 5.70 0.49
C ALA A 71 5.50 7.09 0.82
N THR A 72 4.69 7.92 1.48
CA THR A 72 4.96 9.35 1.61
C THR A 72 4.49 9.87 2.96
N THR A 73 5.02 11.03 3.33
CA THR A 73 4.59 11.82 4.49
C THR A 73 3.86 13.10 4.06
N ASP A 74 3.72 13.33 2.76
CA ASP A 74 2.97 14.43 2.16
C ASP A 74 1.54 13.98 1.83
N VAL A 75 0.55 14.67 2.41
CA VAL A 75 -0.87 14.40 2.20
C VAL A 75 -1.30 14.65 0.75
N VAL A 76 -0.69 15.62 0.06
CA VAL A 76 -1.01 15.96 -1.33
C VAL A 76 -0.51 14.88 -2.29
N GLU A 77 0.68 14.34 -2.04
CA GLU A 77 1.19 13.21 -2.84
C GLU A 77 0.39 11.92 -2.57
N ALA A 78 -0.10 11.75 -1.34
CA ALA A 78 -0.89 10.59 -0.96
C ALA A 78 -2.28 10.54 -1.61
N CYS A 79 -2.84 11.67 -2.08
CA CYS A 79 -4.19 11.78 -2.66
C CYS A 79 -4.15 11.84 -4.20
#